data_AF-A0A0F9G5B6-F1
#
_entry.id   AF-A0A0F9G5B6-F1
#
_cell.length_a   1.000
_cell.length_b   1.000
_cell.length_c   1.000
_cell.angle_alpha   90.00
_cell.angle_beta   90.00
_cell.angle_gamma   90.00
#
_symmetry.space_group_name_H-M   'P 1'
#
loop_
_entity.id
_entity.type
_entity.pdbx_description
1 polymer ?
#
loop_
_entity_poly.entity_id
_entity_poly.type
_entity_poly.pdbx_seq_one_letter_code
_entity_poly.pdbx_strand_id
1 'polypeptide(L)'
;MIYLGDFAEDETVYIPFNTFDADGASVTVTDLAATDVHIHKDGGLTQRNNAAGITVSINYDGITGNHLLAIDTSDDTVAGFWVTGSDYQVRLEGITVATKTLNVWIGVFSIENRSVLVSAGALEITYTVKEDDEDTGDPIDGVEVWITTDSAGTNVIWSGTTDTNGVLKESGDSKPFLDAGTYYFWRKKAGYSFTNPDTETFS
;
A
#
# COMPACT_ATOMS: atom_id res chain seq x y z
N MET A 1 -7.45 3.43 -15.62
CA MET A 1 -7.97 2.47 -14.62
C MET A 1 -7.68 3.07 -13.25
N ILE A 2 -8.67 3.16 -12.36
CA ILE A 2 -8.51 3.82 -11.06
C ILE A 2 -8.02 2.78 -10.05
N TYR A 3 -6.78 2.89 -9.59
CA TYR A 3 -6.28 2.12 -8.46
C TYR A 3 -6.56 2.89 -7.16
N LEU A 4 -7.26 2.26 -6.23
CA LEU A 4 -7.85 2.89 -5.06
C LEU A 4 -6.96 2.81 -3.81
N GLY A 5 -6.10 1.80 -3.73
CA GLY A 5 -5.26 1.58 -2.57
C GLY A 5 -5.04 0.11 -2.26
N ASP A 6 -4.16 -0.10 -1.29
CA ASP A 6 -3.91 -1.38 -0.64
C ASP A 6 -4.55 -1.28 0.75
N PHE A 7 -5.47 -2.19 1.02
CA PHE A 7 -6.30 -2.18 2.22
C PHE A 7 -5.89 -3.33 3.12
N ALA A 8 -6.17 -3.19 4.42
CA ALA A 8 -6.05 -4.30 5.34
C ALA A 8 -7.10 -5.37 5.02
N GLU A 9 -6.84 -6.60 5.44
CA GLU A 9 -7.90 -7.62 5.49
C GLU A 9 -9.06 -7.14 6.39
N ASP A 10 -10.27 -7.57 6.08
CA ASP A 10 -11.50 -7.21 6.82
C ASP A 10 -11.86 -5.71 6.84
N GLU A 11 -11.28 -4.91 5.94
CA GLU A 11 -11.60 -3.49 5.81
C GLU A 11 -12.77 -3.24 4.83
N THR A 12 -13.49 -2.13 5.01
CA THR A 12 -14.46 -1.65 4.02
C THR A 12 -13.80 -0.75 2.97
N VAL A 13 -13.89 -1.16 1.71
CA VAL A 13 -13.39 -0.40 0.56
C VAL A 13 -14.49 0.51 0.00
N TYR A 14 -14.20 1.80 -0.12
CA TYR A 14 -15.12 2.80 -0.66
C TYR A 14 -14.72 3.22 -2.08
N ILE A 15 -15.65 3.11 -3.03
CA ILE A 15 -15.44 3.41 -4.45
C ILE A 15 -16.44 4.48 -4.90
N PRO A 16 -16.05 5.76 -4.96
CA PRO A 16 -16.88 6.79 -5.55
C PRO A 16 -16.87 6.69 -7.07
N PHE A 17 -18.02 6.90 -7.70
CA PHE A 17 -18.11 6.99 -9.16
C PHE A 17 -19.22 7.97 -9.56
N ASN A 18 -19.06 8.56 -10.76
CA ASN A 18 -19.98 9.56 -11.26
C ASN A 18 -20.65 9.10 -12.55
N THR A 19 -21.87 9.59 -12.80
CA THR A 19 -22.60 9.36 -14.05
C THR A 19 -23.04 10.66 -14.68
N PHE A 20 -22.87 10.74 -15.99
CA PHE A 20 -23.16 11.91 -16.82
C PHE A 20 -24.01 11.50 -18.02
N ASP A 21 -24.87 12.40 -18.48
CA ASP A 21 -25.54 12.24 -19.77
C ASP A 21 -24.62 12.59 -20.95
N ALA A 22 -25.15 12.53 -22.17
CA ALA A 22 -24.38 12.80 -23.38
C ALA A 22 -23.95 14.28 -23.50
N ASP A 23 -24.60 15.19 -22.78
CA ASP A 23 -24.28 16.61 -22.74
C ASP A 23 -23.30 16.95 -21.60
N GLY A 24 -22.90 15.94 -20.81
CA GLY A 24 -21.98 16.07 -19.69
C GLY A 24 -22.65 16.54 -18.39
N ALA A 25 -23.98 16.60 -18.33
CA ALA A 25 -24.69 16.93 -17.10
C ALA A 25 -24.76 15.70 -16.18
N SER A 26 -24.59 15.91 -14.88
CA SER A 26 -24.73 14.83 -13.90
C SER A 26 -26.15 14.28 -13.90
N VAL A 27 -26.27 12.95 -13.95
CA VAL A 27 -27.56 12.25 -14.02
C VAL A 27 -27.57 11.09 -13.05
N THR A 28 -28.71 10.81 -12.44
CA THR A 28 -28.91 9.65 -11.57
C THR A 28 -28.82 8.35 -12.37
N VAL A 29 -27.96 7.42 -11.95
CA VAL A 29 -28.01 6.04 -12.45
C VAL A 29 -29.29 5.33 -11.98
N THR A 30 -29.89 4.53 -12.87
CA THR A 30 -31.01 3.63 -12.56
C THR A 30 -30.61 2.18 -12.82
N ASP A 31 -31.42 1.24 -12.33
CA ASP A 31 -31.19 -0.21 -12.48
C ASP A 31 -29.81 -0.66 -11.95
N LEU A 32 -29.34 0.00 -10.87
CA LEU A 32 -28.14 -0.39 -10.16
C LEU A 32 -28.50 -0.91 -8.77
N ALA A 33 -28.21 -2.19 -8.53
CA ALA A 33 -28.28 -2.88 -7.26
C ALA A 33 -26.91 -3.53 -6.94
N ALA A 34 -26.76 -4.01 -5.70
CA ALA A 34 -25.54 -4.69 -5.27
C ALA A 34 -25.23 -5.96 -6.10
N THR A 35 -26.24 -6.60 -6.68
CA THR A 35 -26.10 -7.77 -7.56
C THR A 35 -25.46 -7.47 -8.92
N ASP A 36 -25.45 -6.20 -9.31
CA ASP A 36 -24.88 -5.74 -10.58
C ASP A 36 -23.39 -5.36 -10.44
N VAL A 37 -22.85 -5.46 -9.22
CA VAL A 37 -21.43 -5.28 -8.91
C VAL A 37 -20.73 -6.61 -9.12
N HIS A 38 -19.73 -6.62 -10.01
CA HIS A 38 -18.90 -7.79 -10.26
C HIS A 38 -17.45 -7.51 -9.89
N ILE A 39 -16.89 -8.39 -9.06
CA ILE A 39 -15.53 -8.27 -8.55
C ILE A 39 -14.74 -9.48 -9.04
N HIS A 40 -13.66 -9.21 -9.77
CA HIS A 40 -12.70 -10.21 -10.23
C HIS A 40 -11.50 -10.22 -9.30
N LYS A 41 -10.90 -11.40 -9.12
CA LYS A 41 -9.68 -11.61 -8.32
C LYS A 41 -8.54 -12.03 -9.23
N ASP A 42 -7.39 -11.37 -9.11
CA ASP A 42 -6.13 -11.69 -9.79
C ASP A 42 -6.28 -11.83 -11.33
N GLY A 43 -7.16 -11.04 -11.94
CA GLY A 43 -7.45 -11.10 -13.38
C GLY A 43 -8.23 -12.35 -13.81
N GLY A 44 -8.74 -13.13 -12.86
CA GLY A 44 -9.53 -14.33 -13.10
C GLY A 44 -10.86 -14.04 -13.80
N LEU A 45 -11.32 -14.99 -14.63
CA LEU A 45 -12.59 -14.89 -15.34
C LEU A 45 -13.82 -15.15 -14.45
N THR A 46 -13.59 -15.65 -13.23
CA THR A 46 -14.67 -15.89 -12.26
C THR A 46 -14.86 -14.66 -11.39
N GLN A 47 -16.07 -14.12 -11.40
CA GLN A 47 -16.48 -13.02 -10.54
C GLN A 47 -17.01 -13.54 -9.19
N ARG A 48 -16.99 -12.68 -8.16
CA ARG A 48 -17.74 -12.93 -6.92
C ARG A 48 -19.23 -13.08 -7.28
N ASN A 49 -19.78 -14.28 -7.08
CA ASN A 49 -21.17 -14.60 -7.42
C ASN A 49 -22.12 -14.35 -6.23
N ASN A 50 -21.91 -13.26 -5.49
CA ASN A 50 -22.67 -12.92 -4.29
C ASN A 50 -22.59 -11.42 -4.02
N ALA A 51 -23.71 -10.82 -3.62
CA ALA A 51 -23.82 -9.40 -3.27
C ALA A 51 -23.67 -9.12 -1.76
N ALA A 52 -23.45 -10.15 -0.93
CA ALA A 52 -23.20 -9.98 0.51
C ALA A 52 -21.95 -9.12 0.76
N GLY A 53 -22.03 -8.24 1.76
CA GLY A 53 -21.02 -7.22 2.04
C GLY A 53 -20.98 -6.06 1.03
N ILE A 54 -21.85 -6.01 0.03
CA ILE A 54 -21.85 -4.93 -0.98
C ILE A 54 -23.02 -3.97 -0.74
N THR A 55 -22.71 -2.69 -0.60
CA THR A 55 -23.71 -1.61 -0.46
C THR A 55 -23.53 -0.57 -1.55
N VAL A 56 -24.61 -0.21 -2.23
CA VAL A 56 -24.63 0.88 -3.22
C VAL A 56 -25.48 2.04 -2.70
N SER A 57 -24.91 3.24 -2.69
CA SER A 57 -25.60 4.49 -2.36
C SER A 57 -25.74 5.35 -3.62
N ILE A 58 -26.98 5.55 -4.06
CA ILE A 58 -27.32 6.36 -5.23
C ILE A 58 -27.49 7.83 -4.82
N ASN A 59 -26.90 8.76 -5.57
CA ASN A 59 -26.87 10.18 -5.26
C ASN A 59 -26.39 10.41 -3.82
N TYR A 60 -25.15 9.99 -3.55
CA TYR A 60 -24.53 10.10 -2.24
C TYR A 60 -24.61 11.54 -1.75
N ASP A 61 -25.03 11.71 -0.50
CA ASP A 61 -25.34 13.02 0.09
C ASP A 61 -26.42 13.83 -0.67
N GLY A 62 -27.30 13.15 -1.40
CA GLY A 62 -28.34 13.78 -2.21
C GLY A 62 -27.84 14.44 -3.50
N ILE A 63 -26.55 14.28 -3.85
CA ILE A 63 -25.98 14.93 -5.04
C ILE A 63 -26.20 14.05 -6.28
N THR A 64 -27.01 14.56 -7.22
CA THR A 64 -27.31 13.87 -8.49
C THR A 64 -26.03 13.49 -9.23
N GLY A 65 -25.92 12.22 -9.60
CA GLY A 65 -24.82 11.67 -10.39
C GLY A 65 -23.55 11.40 -9.61
N ASN A 66 -23.50 11.65 -8.30
CA ASN A 66 -22.43 11.17 -7.42
C ASN A 66 -22.90 9.90 -6.72
N HIS A 67 -22.15 8.81 -6.85
CA HIS A 67 -22.52 7.51 -6.30
C HIS A 67 -21.39 6.95 -5.44
N LEU A 68 -21.74 6.12 -4.47
CA LEU A 68 -20.77 5.45 -3.62
C LEU A 68 -21.06 3.96 -3.54
N LEU A 69 -20.06 3.15 -3.87
CA LEU A 69 -20.03 1.72 -3.60
C LEU A 69 -19.19 1.48 -2.35
N ALA A 70 -19.70 0.69 -1.41
CA ALA A 70 -18.97 0.18 -0.26
C ALA A 70 -18.89 -1.35 -0.36
N ILE A 71 -17.70 -1.90 -0.19
CA ILE A 71 -17.41 -3.33 -0.20
C ILE A 71 -16.81 -3.68 1.15
N ASP A 72 -17.56 -4.42 1.97
CA ASP A 72 -17.07 -5.02 3.20
C ASP A 72 -16.30 -6.30 2.86
N THR A 73 -14.97 -6.25 3.02
CA THR A 73 -14.10 -7.40 2.75
C THR A 73 -14.07 -8.41 3.89
N SER A 74 -14.69 -8.10 5.04
CA SER A 74 -14.89 -9.06 6.15
C SER A 74 -16.05 -10.02 5.92
N ASP A 75 -16.90 -9.77 4.91
CA ASP A 75 -17.99 -10.65 4.55
C ASP A 75 -17.46 -11.94 3.87
N ASP A 76 -17.38 -13.02 4.64
CA ASP A 76 -16.89 -14.33 4.18
C ASP A 76 -18.01 -15.26 3.67
N THR A 77 -19.14 -14.71 3.19
CA THR A 77 -20.21 -15.54 2.61
C THR A 77 -19.73 -16.33 1.38
N VAL A 78 -18.63 -15.89 0.75
CA VAL A 78 -17.89 -16.63 -0.27
C VAL A 78 -16.51 -16.95 0.27
N ALA A 79 -16.40 -18.09 0.95
CA ALA A 79 -15.19 -18.53 1.63
C ALA A 79 -13.92 -18.40 0.78
N GLY A 80 -12.92 -17.68 1.30
CA GLY A 80 -11.60 -17.53 0.68
C GLY A 80 -11.57 -16.67 -0.59
N PHE A 81 -12.64 -15.91 -0.86
CA PHE A 81 -12.62 -14.92 -1.93
C PHE A 81 -11.69 -13.76 -1.57
N TRP A 82 -11.90 -13.17 -0.40
CA TRP A 82 -11.03 -12.14 0.17
C TRP A 82 -9.82 -12.81 0.82
N VAL A 83 -8.63 -12.52 0.29
CA VAL A 83 -7.34 -12.96 0.81
C VAL A 83 -6.32 -11.85 0.62
N THR A 84 -5.36 -11.83 1.53
CA THR A 84 -4.14 -11.02 1.46
C THR A 84 -3.27 -11.45 0.27
N GLY A 85 -2.49 -10.52 -0.29
CA GLY A 85 -1.63 -10.79 -1.45
C GLY A 85 -2.34 -10.84 -2.80
N SER A 86 -3.61 -10.43 -2.88
CA SER A 86 -4.41 -10.47 -4.12
C SER A 86 -4.86 -9.08 -4.59
N ASP A 87 -5.07 -8.96 -5.91
CA ASP A 87 -5.63 -7.80 -6.59
C ASP A 87 -7.10 -8.03 -6.96
N TYR A 88 -7.94 -7.02 -6.76
CA TYR A 88 -9.37 -7.07 -7.02
C TYR A 88 -9.78 -5.99 -8.02
N GLN A 89 -10.51 -6.38 -9.08
CA GLN A 89 -11.03 -5.46 -10.10
C GLN A 89 -12.55 -5.39 -10.02
N VAL A 90 -13.10 -4.19 -9.94
CA VAL A 90 -14.53 -3.96 -9.72
C VAL A 90 -15.17 -3.33 -10.95
N ARG A 91 -16.28 -3.92 -11.41
CA ARG A 91 -17.12 -3.39 -12.49
C ARG A 91 -18.59 -3.37 -12.11
N LEU A 92 -19.34 -2.54 -12.80
CA LEU A 92 -20.80 -2.52 -12.84
C LEU A 92 -21.25 -3.06 -14.20
N GLU A 93 -22.32 -3.86 -14.22
CA GLU A 93 -22.86 -4.47 -15.43
C GLU A 93 -24.36 -4.24 -15.52
N GLY A 94 -24.86 -3.85 -16.70
CA GLY A 94 -26.29 -3.69 -16.94
C GLY A 94 -26.94 -2.43 -16.35
N ILE A 95 -26.15 -1.48 -15.82
CA ILE A 95 -26.68 -0.23 -15.25
C ILE A 95 -27.26 0.67 -16.34
N THR A 96 -28.25 1.49 -15.98
CA THR A 96 -28.86 2.46 -16.91
C THR A 96 -28.46 3.88 -16.56
N VAL A 97 -27.90 4.61 -17.53
CA VAL A 97 -27.56 6.04 -17.43
C VAL A 97 -28.17 6.77 -18.63
N ALA A 98 -29.02 7.76 -18.36
CA ALA A 98 -29.69 8.55 -19.40
C ALA A 98 -30.33 7.68 -20.52
N THR A 99 -31.05 6.62 -20.14
CA THR A 99 -31.70 5.62 -21.04
C THR A 99 -30.76 4.68 -21.80
N LYS A 100 -29.47 4.68 -21.49
CA LYS A 100 -28.46 3.79 -22.09
C LYS A 100 -27.99 2.77 -21.07
N THR A 101 -27.91 1.51 -21.49
CA THR A 101 -27.29 0.44 -20.70
C THR A 101 -25.78 0.50 -20.82
N LEU A 102 -25.07 0.47 -19.70
CA LEU A 102 -23.62 0.56 -19.61
C LEU A 102 -23.02 -0.62 -18.82
N ASN A 103 -21.82 -1.01 -19.23
CA ASN A 103 -20.92 -1.89 -18.47
C ASN A 103 -19.61 -1.13 -18.26
N VAL A 104 -19.16 -0.98 -17.02
CA VAL A 104 -18.08 -0.06 -16.69
C VAL A 104 -17.19 -0.57 -15.57
N TRP A 105 -15.87 -0.41 -15.73
CA TRP A 105 -14.89 -0.62 -14.65
C TRP A 105 -14.83 0.63 -13.77
N ILE A 106 -14.99 0.45 -12.46
CA ILE A 106 -15.08 1.57 -11.50
C ILE A 106 -13.91 1.63 -10.53
N GLY A 107 -13.13 0.55 -10.39
CA GLY A 107 -11.95 0.58 -9.52
C GLY A 107 -11.16 -0.71 -9.53
N VAL A 108 -9.95 -0.61 -9.01
CA VAL A 108 -9.06 -1.71 -8.66
C VAL A 108 -8.50 -1.43 -7.27
N PHE A 109 -8.44 -2.43 -6.42
CA PHE A 109 -7.79 -2.35 -5.12
C PHE A 109 -7.05 -3.66 -4.83
N SER A 110 -6.32 -3.72 -3.74
CA SER A 110 -5.76 -4.97 -3.22
C SER A 110 -5.95 -5.07 -1.73
N ILE A 111 -5.77 -6.28 -1.23
CA ILE A 111 -5.72 -6.58 0.19
C ILE A 111 -4.30 -7.02 0.48
N GLU A 112 -3.56 -6.21 1.24
CA GLU A 112 -2.18 -6.45 1.68
C GLU A 112 -1.24 -7.03 0.60
N ASN A 113 -1.45 -6.67 -0.67
CA ASN A 113 -0.63 -7.15 -1.79
C ASN A 113 0.57 -6.24 -2.03
N ARG A 114 0.44 -4.98 -1.62
CA ARG A 114 1.49 -3.97 -1.70
C ARG A 114 1.73 -3.30 -0.36
N SER A 115 1.32 -3.98 0.71
CA SER A 115 1.75 -3.69 2.06
C SER A 115 3.25 -3.90 2.02
N VAL A 116 4.01 -2.86 2.37
CA VAL A 116 5.44 -3.05 2.58
C VAL A 116 5.48 -4.07 3.71
N LEU A 117 5.84 -5.31 3.39
CA LEU A 117 6.08 -6.37 4.36
C LEU A 117 7.28 -5.95 5.19
N VAL A 118 7.07 -5.01 6.11
CA VAL A 118 7.76 -4.99 7.39
C VAL A 118 7.30 -6.31 7.97
N SER A 119 8.18 -7.33 7.91
CA SER A 119 7.82 -8.64 8.42
C SER A 119 7.24 -8.46 9.83
N ALA A 120 6.32 -9.32 10.26
CA ALA A 120 5.75 -9.21 11.60
C ALA A 120 6.80 -9.25 12.75
N GLY A 121 8.08 -9.51 12.43
CA GLY A 121 9.24 -9.41 13.33
C GLY A 121 10.27 -8.33 12.97
N ALA A 122 9.98 -7.41 12.05
CA ALA A 122 10.89 -6.33 11.69
C ALA A 122 10.84 -5.20 12.73
N LEU A 123 12.02 -4.86 13.24
CA LEU A 123 12.28 -3.84 14.25
C LEU A 123 12.62 -2.52 13.56
N GLU A 124 12.08 -1.41 14.04
CA GLU A 124 12.56 -0.08 13.65
C GLU A 124 13.96 0.13 14.24
N ILE A 125 14.98 0.12 13.38
CA ILE A 125 16.37 0.21 13.79
C ILE A 125 16.80 1.68 13.85
N THR A 126 17.37 2.08 14.98
CA THR A 126 18.06 3.37 15.12
C THR A 126 19.56 3.11 15.06
N TYR A 127 20.17 3.45 13.93
CA TYR A 127 21.62 3.44 13.76
C TYR A 127 22.13 4.87 13.74
N THR A 128 23.12 5.19 14.56
CA THR A 128 23.67 6.55 14.70
C THR A 128 25.16 6.54 14.39
N VAL A 129 25.58 7.41 13.48
CA VAL A 129 27.00 7.59 13.15
C VAL A 129 27.54 8.80 13.89
N LYS A 130 28.61 8.60 14.67
CA LYS A 130 29.29 9.62 15.46
C LYS A 130 30.80 9.62 15.21
N GLU A 131 31.48 10.70 15.59
CA GLU A 131 32.95 10.80 15.58
C GLU A 131 33.59 9.98 16.70
N ASP A 132 34.71 9.29 16.43
CA ASP A 132 35.59 8.63 17.42
C ASP A 132 35.01 7.53 18.36
N ASP A 133 33.69 7.36 18.52
CA ASP A 133 33.02 6.23 19.22
C ASP A 133 31.48 6.29 19.06
N GLU A 134 30.79 5.14 19.15
CA GLU A 134 29.31 5.02 19.07
C GLU A 134 28.60 5.70 20.25
N ASP A 135 29.28 5.89 21.38
CA ASP A 135 28.65 6.42 22.60
C ASP A 135 29.05 7.86 22.95
N THR A 136 30.27 8.32 22.61
CA THR A 136 30.81 9.59 23.12
C THR A 136 31.10 10.67 22.07
N GLY A 137 30.91 10.36 20.78
CA GLY A 137 31.20 11.26 19.67
C GLY A 137 30.15 12.33 19.36
N ASP A 138 30.57 13.37 18.61
CA ASP A 138 29.62 14.28 17.96
C ASP A 138 28.93 13.55 16.78
N PRO A 139 27.61 13.73 16.58
CA PRO A 139 26.88 13.10 15.49
C PRO A 139 27.34 13.64 14.12
N ILE A 140 27.44 12.73 13.14
CA ILE A 140 27.88 13.08 11.78
C ILE A 140 26.68 13.09 10.83
N ASP A 141 26.34 14.28 10.33
CA ASP A 141 25.30 14.48 9.31
C ASP A 141 25.73 14.04 7.91
N GLY A 142 24.82 13.54 7.08
CA GLY A 142 25.08 13.25 5.66
C GLY A 142 26.10 12.15 5.38
N VAL A 143 26.23 11.16 6.26
CA VAL A 143 26.99 9.92 5.99
C VAL A 143 26.14 9.02 5.12
N GLU A 144 26.66 8.57 3.97
CA GLU A 144 26.02 7.52 3.17
C GLU A 144 26.17 6.19 3.90
N VAL A 145 25.05 5.54 4.19
CA VAL A 145 25.05 4.20 4.80
C VAL A 145 24.24 3.23 3.97
N TRP A 146 24.77 2.03 3.76
CA TRP A 146 24.03 0.91 3.19
C TRP A 146 24.17 -0.34 4.05
N ILE A 147 23.13 -1.15 4.07
CA ILE A 147 22.99 -2.31 4.94
C ILE A 147 23.03 -3.57 4.08
N THR A 148 23.86 -4.54 4.46
CA THR A 148 23.93 -5.84 3.78
C THR A 148 23.66 -7.00 4.73
N THR A 149 23.20 -8.13 4.18
CA THR A 149 23.02 -9.39 4.94
C THR A 149 24.28 -10.26 4.95
N ASP A 150 25.30 -9.88 4.19
CA ASP A 150 26.57 -10.59 4.07
C ASP A 150 27.75 -9.68 4.42
N SER A 151 28.79 -10.26 5.01
CA SER A 151 30.00 -9.54 5.39
C SER A 151 30.86 -9.11 4.19
N ALA A 152 30.54 -9.56 2.97
CA ALA A 152 31.24 -9.17 1.75
C ALA A 152 30.65 -7.89 1.13
N GLY A 153 29.51 -7.40 1.60
CA GLY A 153 28.89 -6.15 1.14
C GLY A 153 28.19 -6.29 -0.20
N THR A 154 27.81 -7.50 -0.60
CA THR A 154 27.27 -7.79 -1.94
C THR A 154 25.75 -7.72 -2.02
N ASN A 155 25.04 -8.11 -0.96
CA ASN A 155 23.59 -8.13 -0.91
C ASN A 155 23.06 -6.93 -0.11
N VAL A 156 22.89 -5.79 -0.80
CA VAL A 156 22.33 -4.56 -0.23
C VAL A 156 20.82 -4.66 -0.13
N ILE A 157 20.30 -4.52 1.08
CA ILE A 157 18.87 -4.57 1.38
C ILE A 157 18.26 -3.22 1.70
N TRP A 158 19.08 -2.23 2.06
CA TRP A 158 18.64 -0.89 2.42
C TRP A 158 19.79 0.12 2.28
N SER A 159 19.47 1.38 1.98
CA SER A 159 20.45 2.48 1.95
C SER A 159 19.82 3.82 2.29
N GLY A 160 20.60 4.73 2.87
CA GLY A 160 20.16 6.07 3.24
C GLY A 160 21.30 6.98 3.65
N THR A 161 20.95 8.13 4.20
CA THR A 161 21.91 9.12 4.71
C THR A 161 21.59 9.50 6.15
N THR A 162 22.61 9.80 6.95
CA THR A 162 22.37 10.30 8.31
C THR A 162 21.83 11.72 8.31
N ASP A 163 20.99 12.04 9.30
CA ASP A 163 20.48 13.39 9.56
C ASP A 163 21.43 14.21 10.46
N THR A 164 21.03 15.43 10.84
CA THR A 164 21.81 16.32 11.72
C THR A 164 22.10 15.72 13.11
N ASN A 165 21.33 14.72 13.55
CA ASN A 165 21.56 13.98 14.79
C ASN A 165 22.40 12.71 14.56
N GLY A 166 22.94 12.51 13.36
CA GLY A 166 23.72 11.34 12.97
C GLY A 166 22.87 10.09 12.76
N VAL A 167 21.53 10.19 12.81
CA VAL A 167 20.63 9.04 12.70
C VAL A 167 20.40 8.69 11.24
N LEU A 168 20.54 7.42 10.90
CA LEU A 168 20.35 6.93 9.55
C LEU A 168 18.87 6.99 9.11
N LYS A 169 18.59 7.72 8.03
CA LYS A 169 17.25 7.89 7.45
C LYS A 169 17.21 7.60 5.94
N GLU A 170 16.06 7.18 5.43
CA GLU A 170 15.77 7.17 3.99
C GLU A 170 15.34 8.56 3.49
N SER A 171 15.12 8.70 2.18
CA SER A 171 14.54 9.90 1.59
C SER A 171 13.11 10.10 2.13
N GLY A 172 12.94 10.97 3.12
CA GLY A 172 11.65 11.20 3.77
C GLY A 172 11.65 11.06 5.29
N ASP A 173 12.81 10.91 5.93
CA ASP A 173 12.98 10.91 7.40
C ASP A 173 12.53 9.61 8.11
N SER A 174 12.21 8.55 7.35
CA SER A 174 11.93 7.21 7.90
C SER A 174 13.21 6.47 8.25
N LYS A 175 13.13 5.59 9.26
CA LYS A 175 14.22 4.69 9.69
C LYS A 175 14.13 3.32 9.00
N PRO A 176 15.24 2.56 8.95
CA PRO A 176 15.20 1.18 8.45
C PRO A 176 14.37 0.27 9.35
N PHE A 177 13.60 -0.62 8.73
CA PHE A 177 12.92 -1.73 9.41
C PHE A 177 13.60 -3.04 9.02
N LEU A 178 14.17 -3.76 9.98
CA LEU A 178 14.92 -5.00 9.76
C LEU A 178 14.46 -6.10 10.71
N ASP A 179 14.40 -7.34 10.23
CA ASP A 179 14.13 -8.51 11.08
C ASP A 179 15.20 -8.70 12.15
N ALA A 180 14.90 -9.46 13.21
CA ALA A 180 15.91 -9.90 14.15
C ALA A 180 17.00 -10.72 13.41
N GLY A 181 18.26 -10.35 13.60
CA GLY A 181 19.38 -10.94 12.87
C GLY A 181 20.64 -10.08 12.90
N THR A 182 21.69 -10.60 12.26
CA THR A 182 22.97 -9.91 12.09
C THR A 182 23.03 -9.24 10.73
N TYR A 183 23.37 -7.95 10.72
CA TYR A 183 23.50 -7.13 9.52
C TYR A 183 24.82 -6.39 9.52
N TYR A 184 25.24 -5.96 8.32
CA TYR A 184 26.51 -5.30 8.09
C TYR A 184 26.27 -3.89 7.55
N PHE A 185 26.63 -2.88 8.33
CA PHE A 185 26.46 -1.48 7.97
C PHE A 185 27.75 -0.94 7.36
N TRP A 186 27.63 -0.30 6.21
CA TRP A 186 28.75 0.25 5.49
C TRP A 186 28.61 1.75 5.43
N ARG A 187 29.64 2.48 5.84
CA ARG A 187 29.61 3.94 5.98
C ARG A 187 30.58 4.60 5.03
N LYS A 188 30.15 5.69 4.41
CA LYS A 188 31.00 6.49 3.53
C LYS A 188 30.66 7.98 3.62
N LYS A 189 31.68 8.78 3.82
CA LYS A 189 31.61 10.25 3.74
C LYS A 189 32.99 10.80 3.41
N ALA A 190 33.07 11.76 2.49
CA ALA A 190 34.33 12.40 2.17
C ALA A 190 34.89 13.12 3.41
N GLY A 191 36.19 12.94 3.68
CA GLY A 191 36.86 13.54 4.85
C GLY A 191 36.77 12.71 6.14
N TYR A 192 35.98 11.62 6.15
CA TYR A 192 35.87 10.70 7.27
C TYR A 192 36.42 9.32 6.90
N SER A 193 37.04 8.65 7.88
CA SER A 193 37.50 7.27 7.73
C SER A 193 36.69 6.38 8.67
N PHE A 194 36.03 5.37 8.11
CA PHE A 194 35.22 4.41 8.86
C PHE A 194 35.85 3.02 8.77
N THR A 195 35.77 2.25 9.85
CA THR A 195 36.02 0.80 9.82
C THR A 195 34.78 0.13 9.26
N ASN A 196 34.87 -0.52 8.11
CA ASN A 196 33.73 -1.21 7.48
C ASN A 196 34.02 -2.70 7.27
N PRO A 197 32.99 -3.56 7.33
CA PRO A 197 31.63 -3.25 7.79
C PRO A 197 31.57 -3.06 9.31
N ASP A 198 30.58 -2.29 9.75
CA ASP A 198 30.06 -2.40 11.11
C ASP A 198 29.17 -3.63 11.23
N THR A 199 29.28 -4.38 12.32
CA THR A 199 28.48 -5.60 12.49
C THR A 199 27.49 -5.43 13.62
N GLU A 200 26.22 -5.36 13.29
CA GLU A 200 25.13 -5.15 14.24
C GLU A 200 24.27 -6.40 14.37
N THR A 201 23.79 -6.67 15.58
CA THR A 201 22.84 -7.77 15.82
C THR A 201 21.62 -7.25 16.56
N PHE A 202 20.46 -7.42 15.94
CA PHE A 202 19.16 -7.03 16.50
C PHE A 202 18.38 -8.26 16.96
N SER A 203 17.73 -8.16 18.11
CA SER A 203 16.97 -9.24 18.76
C SER A 203 15.70 -8.73 19.41
#